data_AF-A0AAU7A7V9-F1
#
_entry.id   AF-A0AAU7A7V9-F1
#
_cell.length_a   1.000
_cell.length_b   1.000
_cell.length_c   1.000
_cell.angle_alpha   90.00
_cell.angle_beta   90.00
_cell.angle_gamma   90.00
#
_symmetry.space_group_name_H-M   'P 1'
#
loop_
_entity.id
_entity.type
_entity.pdbx_description
1 polymer ?
#
loop_
_entity_poly.entity_id
_entity_poly.type
_entity_poly.pdbx_seq_one_letter_code
_entity_poly.pdbx_strand_id
1 'polypeptide(L)'
;MAKKNQQASVDEATDVIVVAFMLVDHTEGEDGDAVVLTAGQRIEVSEDTFAEMAKEKLCERGVYVTMLTGIEGGKYSLKPHDNTWLAPSVYEAWKTAGYCEPTADDPSVAATLQARADGEREAVAARDAALIRVANLESGLQAMGLELAAAREQALKVKSMIEPEQDSGDVLGDETVALLGEVVALVGMFPEPDVSDPELNLK
;
A
#
# COMPACT_ATOMS: atom_id res chain seq x y z
N MET A 1 1.85 57.47 -35.02
CA MET A 1 2.55 57.05 -33.78
C MET A 1 1.79 55.87 -33.20
N ALA A 2 2.34 54.67 -33.31
CA ALA A 2 1.72 53.46 -32.80
C ALA A 2 2.01 53.33 -31.30
N LYS A 3 0.97 53.39 -30.46
CA LYS A 3 1.07 52.97 -29.06
C LYS A 3 1.01 51.44 -29.02
N LYS A 4 2.15 50.83 -28.69
CA LYS A 4 2.30 49.39 -28.46
C LYS A 4 1.59 49.07 -27.15
N ASN A 5 0.37 48.55 -27.27
CA ASN A 5 -0.38 47.97 -26.15
C ASN A 5 0.24 46.59 -25.89
N GLN A 6 1.17 46.50 -24.95
CA GLN A 6 1.63 45.22 -24.42
C GLN A 6 0.64 44.80 -23.34
N GLN A 7 -0.37 44.06 -23.78
CA GLN A 7 -1.16 43.18 -22.94
C GLN A 7 -0.19 42.11 -22.42
N ALA A 8 0.28 42.24 -21.18
CA ALA A 8 0.94 41.14 -20.50
C ALA A 8 -0.11 40.06 -20.28
N SER A 9 0.17 38.87 -20.80
CA SER A 9 -0.60 37.66 -20.57
C SER A 9 -0.69 37.40 -19.08
N VAL A 10 -1.92 37.41 -18.55
CA VAL A 10 -2.22 36.77 -17.28
C VAL A 10 -2.20 35.27 -17.58
N ASP A 11 -1.02 34.67 -17.53
CA ASP A 11 -0.91 33.24 -17.31
C ASP A 11 -1.33 33.03 -15.86
N GLU A 12 -2.61 32.72 -15.68
CA GLU A 12 -3.21 32.34 -14.42
C GLU A 12 -2.76 30.91 -14.08
N ALA A 13 -1.44 30.75 -13.86
CA ALA A 13 -0.94 29.68 -13.02
C ALA A 13 -1.51 29.99 -11.63
N THR A 14 -2.37 29.12 -11.14
CA THR A 14 -2.89 29.22 -9.78
C THR A 14 -1.68 28.99 -8.86
N ASP A 15 -0.97 30.06 -8.53
CA ASP A 15 0.18 30.03 -7.62
C ASP A 15 -0.33 29.44 -6.31
N VAL A 16 0.11 28.22 -6.01
CA VAL A 16 -0.24 27.55 -4.76
C VAL A 16 0.45 28.35 -3.66
N ILE A 17 -0.34 29.15 -2.94
CA ILE A 17 0.14 29.98 -1.85
C ILE A 17 0.41 29.07 -0.65
N VAL A 18 1.67 28.99 -0.23
CA VAL A 18 2.12 28.31 0.97
C VAL A 18 2.12 29.30 2.12
N VAL A 19 1.44 28.94 3.21
CA VAL A 19 1.59 29.64 4.49
C VAL A 19 2.80 29.06 5.21
N ALA A 20 3.82 29.88 5.44
CA ALA A 20 5.05 29.50 6.12
C ALA A 20 5.35 30.43 7.31
N PHE A 21 6.22 29.97 8.19
CA PHE A 21 6.71 30.72 9.34
C PHE A 21 8.23 30.80 9.30
N MET A 22 8.76 32.01 9.47
CA MET A 22 10.21 32.23 9.51
C MET A 22 10.82 31.59 10.75
N LEU A 23 11.97 30.94 10.59
CA LEU A 23 12.74 30.34 11.68
C LEU A 23 13.79 31.28 12.25
N VAL A 24 14.31 32.17 11.41
CA VAL A 24 15.39 33.11 11.74
C VAL A 24 15.02 34.50 11.25
N ASP A 25 15.64 35.51 11.84
CA ASP A 25 15.59 36.85 11.27
C ASP A 25 16.36 36.83 9.94
N HIS A 26 15.69 37.28 8.88
CA HIS A 26 16.22 37.32 7.52
C HIS A 26 15.92 38.69 6.91
N THR A 27 16.80 39.15 6.04
CA THR A 27 16.61 40.40 5.32
C THR A 27 16.79 40.11 3.84
N GLU A 28 15.72 40.30 3.08
CA GLU A 28 15.68 40.05 1.64
C GLU A 28 15.81 41.38 0.89
N GLY A 29 16.74 41.47 -0.06
CA GLY A 29 17.01 42.68 -0.84
C GLY A 29 18.30 43.42 -0.44
N GLU A 30 18.74 44.34 -1.30
CA GLU A 30 19.92 45.19 -1.06
C GLU A 30 19.47 46.64 -0.77
N ASP A 31 20.13 47.29 0.19
CA ASP A 31 19.93 48.70 0.57
C ASP A 31 18.47 49.08 0.93
N GLY A 32 17.90 50.10 0.27
CA GLY A 32 16.64 50.75 0.66
C GLY A 32 15.37 49.94 0.42
N ASP A 33 15.46 48.83 -0.30
CA ASP A 33 14.34 47.94 -0.63
C ASP A 33 14.33 46.66 0.23
N ALA A 34 15.17 46.60 1.26
CA ALA A 34 15.33 45.42 2.11
C ALA A 34 14.08 45.14 2.97
N VAL A 35 13.47 43.96 2.77
CA VAL A 35 12.36 43.46 3.58
C VAL A 35 12.92 42.68 4.77
N VAL A 36 12.62 43.15 5.98
CA VAL A 36 13.01 42.46 7.21
C VAL A 36 11.92 41.46 7.60
N LEU A 37 12.26 40.19 7.52
CA LEU A 37 11.43 39.06 7.93
C LEU A 37 11.92 38.56 9.29
N THR A 38 11.02 38.52 10.27
CA THR A 38 11.39 38.21 11.66
C THR A 38 11.05 36.78 12.03
N ALA A 39 11.83 36.17 12.93
CA ALA A 39 11.56 34.83 13.42
C ALA A 39 10.13 34.70 14.00
N GLY A 40 9.41 33.66 13.58
CA GLY A 40 8.03 33.40 13.95
C GLY A 40 6.99 34.28 13.24
N GLN A 41 7.39 35.10 12.27
CA GLN A 41 6.47 35.82 11.38
C GLN A 41 5.83 34.86 10.38
N ARG A 42 4.51 34.99 10.21
CA ARG A 42 3.77 34.30 9.15
C ARG A 42 4.03 35.03 7.83
N ILE A 43 4.37 34.26 6.80
CA ILE A 43 4.52 34.71 5.42
C ILE A 43 3.65 33.85 4.50
N GLU A 44 3.21 34.44 3.41
CA GLU A 44 2.46 33.77 2.35
C GLU A 44 3.25 33.93 1.07
N VAL A 45 3.77 32.82 0.54
CA VAL A 45 4.70 32.80 -0.59
C VAL A 45 4.31 31.69 -1.56
N SER A 46 4.80 31.73 -2.80
CA SER A 46 4.61 30.63 -3.75
C SER A 46 5.39 29.39 -3.31
N GLU A 47 5.00 28.22 -3.83
CA GLU A 47 5.69 26.94 -3.59
C GLU A 47 7.17 27.00 -3.96
N ASP A 48 7.51 27.66 -5.08
CA ASP A 48 8.90 27.79 -5.55
C ASP A 48 9.75 28.62 -4.58
N THR A 49 9.25 29.80 -4.16
CA THR A 49 9.94 30.65 -3.18
C THR A 49 10.04 29.95 -1.82
N PHE A 50 8.99 29.24 -1.39
CA PHE A 50 9.04 28.42 -0.19
C PHE A 50 10.13 27.35 -0.29
N ALA A 51 10.23 26.63 -1.41
CA ALA A 51 11.22 25.58 -1.59
C ALA A 51 12.66 26.10 -1.54
N GLU A 52 12.92 27.31 -2.04
CA GLU A 52 14.23 27.98 -1.93
C GLU A 52 14.54 28.37 -0.48
N MET A 53 13.63 29.08 0.17
CA MET A 53 13.81 29.51 1.56
C MET A 53 13.91 28.33 2.54
N ALA A 54 13.15 27.25 2.31
CA ALA A 54 13.18 26.03 3.12
C ALA A 54 14.50 25.26 2.96
N LYS A 55 15.10 25.22 1.75
CA LYS A 55 16.43 24.61 1.52
C LYS A 55 17.50 25.31 2.36
N GLU A 56 17.39 26.62 2.51
CA GLU A 56 18.29 27.43 3.35
C GLU A 56 17.90 27.43 4.83
N LYS A 57 16.85 26.69 5.21
CA LYS A 57 16.30 26.62 6.59
C LYS A 57 15.87 27.98 7.14
N LEU A 58 15.41 28.87 6.27
CA LEU A 58 14.93 30.21 6.66
C LEU A 58 13.48 30.17 7.14
N CYS A 59 12.66 29.27 6.61
CA CYS A 59 11.25 29.13 6.98
C CYS A 59 10.82 27.67 7.03
N GLU A 60 9.69 27.43 7.69
CA GLU A 60 9.00 26.14 7.75
C GLU A 60 7.53 26.29 7.36
N ARG A 61 6.96 25.25 6.72
CA ARG A 61 5.55 25.24 6.34
C ARG A 61 4.67 25.25 7.59
N GLY A 62 3.68 26.12 7.63
CA GLY A 62 2.69 26.13 8.69
C GLY A 62 1.83 24.87 8.66
N VAL A 63 1.22 24.54 9.79
CA VAL A 63 0.24 23.46 9.90
C VAL A 63 -1.13 24.08 10.08
N TYR A 64 -2.10 23.66 9.26
CA TYR A 64 -3.47 24.11 9.41
C TYR A 64 -4.20 23.24 10.43
N VAL A 65 -4.73 23.88 11.47
CA VAL A 65 -5.33 23.19 12.61
C VAL A 65 -6.70 23.73 12.94
N THR A 66 -7.51 22.86 13.54
CA THR A 66 -8.73 23.24 14.24
C THR A 66 -8.45 23.22 15.73
N MET A 67 -8.78 24.32 16.41
CA MET A 67 -8.66 24.40 17.86
C MET A 67 -9.74 23.55 18.53
N LEU A 68 -9.38 22.70 19.48
CA LEU A 68 -10.32 21.94 20.31
C LEU A 68 -10.71 22.73 21.55
N THR A 69 -9.78 23.54 22.07
CA THR A 69 -9.95 24.35 23.27
C THR A 69 -9.64 25.81 22.98
N GLY A 70 -10.28 26.71 23.71
CA GLY A 70 -9.99 28.14 23.64
C GLY A 70 -8.63 28.45 24.27
N ILE A 71 -7.85 29.28 23.61
CA ILE A 71 -6.59 29.80 24.14
C ILE A 71 -6.72 31.32 24.23
N GLU A 72 -6.64 31.82 25.46
CA GLU A 72 -6.62 33.25 25.74
C GLU A 72 -5.19 33.67 26.09
N GLY A 73 -4.57 34.46 25.22
CA GLY A 73 -3.18 34.91 25.39
C GLY A 73 -2.75 35.88 24.30
N GLY A 74 -1.59 36.51 24.50
CA GLY A 74 -1.08 37.62 23.69
C GLY A 74 -1.14 37.41 22.16
N LYS A 75 -0.17 36.69 21.58
CA LYS A 75 -0.08 36.49 20.11
C LYS A 75 -1.20 35.59 19.54
N TYR A 76 -1.84 34.78 20.39
CA TYR A 76 -2.87 33.84 20.00
C TYR A 76 -4.08 33.96 20.94
N SER A 77 -5.14 34.59 20.44
CA SER A 77 -6.46 34.59 21.06
C SER A 77 -7.40 33.85 20.13
N LEU A 78 -7.60 32.56 20.41
CA LEU A 78 -8.32 31.62 19.54
C LEU A 78 -9.47 30.98 20.31
N LYS A 79 -10.63 30.87 19.68
CA LYS A 79 -11.80 30.21 20.28
C LYS A 79 -11.77 28.71 19.96
N PRO A 80 -12.48 27.89 20.75
CA PRO A 80 -12.75 26.52 20.36
C PRO A 80 -13.38 26.47 18.96
N HIS A 81 -12.93 25.52 18.15
CA HIS A 81 -13.32 25.28 16.76
C HIS A 81 -12.89 26.34 15.73
N ASP A 82 -12.09 27.33 16.13
CA ASP A 82 -11.45 28.22 15.16
C ASP A 82 -10.39 27.44 14.37
N ASN A 83 -10.35 27.69 13.06
CA ASN A 83 -9.29 27.16 12.20
C ASN A 83 -8.19 28.21 12.02
N THR A 84 -6.93 27.79 12.13
CA THR A 84 -5.80 28.71 12.00
C THR A 84 -4.53 28.00 11.54
N TRP A 85 -3.56 28.79 11.09
CA TRP A 85 -2.21 28.32 10.79
C TRP A 85 -1.31 28.49 12.01
N LEU A 86 -0.68 27.40 12.42
CA LEU A 86 0.33 27.40 13.48
C LEU A 86 1.71 27.10 12.92
N ALA A 87 2.73 27.69 13.54
CA ALA A 87 4.09 27.24 13.31
C ALA A 87 4.23 25.79 13.81
N PRO A 88 5.01 24.93 13.13
CA PRO A 88 5.15 23.51 13.50
C PRO A 88 5.51 23.27 14.97
N SER A 89 6.40 24.10 15.52
CA SER A 89 6.79 24.03 16.94
C SER A 89 5.63 24.31 17.91
N VAL A 90 4.74 25.24 17.57
CA VAL A 90 3.55 25.56 18.36
C VAL A 90 2.51 24.45 18.22
N TYR A 91 2.32 23.94 17.00
CA TYR A 91 1.42 22.83 16.73
C TYR A 91 1.80 21.57 17.54
N GLU A 92 3.05 21.13 17.51
CA GLU A 92 3.45 19.90 18.23
C GLU A 92 3.29 20.05 19.76
N ALA A 93 3.58 21.23 20.31
CA ALA A 93 3.35 21.51 21.72
C ALA A 93 1.85 21.46 22.08
N TRP A 94 1.00 22.08 21.26
CA TRP A 94 -0.45 22.18 21.53
C TRP A 94 -1.20 20.88 21.23
N LYS A 95 -0.78 20.14 20.21
CA LYS A 95 -1.26 18.79 19.93
C LYS A 95 -0.98 17.84 21.09
N THR A 96 0.23 17.87 21.65
CA THR A 96 0.60 17.05 22.82
C THR A 96 -0.26 17.39 24.04
N ALA A 97 -0.64 18.66 24.19
CA ALA A 97 -1.54 19.12 25.24
C ALA A 97 -3.04 18.89 24.94
N GLY A 98 -3.39 18.41 23.73
CA GLY A 98 -4.77 18.17 23.30
C GLY A 98 -5.56 19.44 22.97
N TYR A 99 -4.90 20.55 22.62
CA TYR A 99 -5.56 21.83 22.35
C TYR A 99 -5.99 22.02 20.90
N CYS A 100 -5.40 21.28 19.97
CA CYS A 100 -5.70 21.38 18.55
C CYS A 100 -5.51 20.03 17.85
N GLU A 101 -6.20 19.86 16.73
CA GLU A 101 -6.04 18.72 15.82
C GLU A 101 -5.79 19.23 14.40
N PRO A 102 -5.01 18.49 13.59
CA PRO A 102 -4.84 18.82 12.19
C PRO A 102 -6.19 18.72 11.45
N THR A 103 -6.52 19.72 10.65
CA THR A 103 -7.77 19.74 9.89
C THR A 103 -7.64 18.91 8.61
N ALA A 104 -8.72 18.26 8.18
CA ALA A 104 -8.79 17.55 6.89
C ALA A 104 -8.64 18.48 5.67
N ASP A 105 -8.77 19.79 5.86
CA ASP A 105 -8.60 20.84 4.84
C ASP A 105 -7.12 21.23 4.62
N ASP A 106 -6.18 20.66 5.38
CA ASP A 106 -4.75 20.79 5.06
C ASP A 106 -4.42 19.94 3.81
N PRO A 107 -3.91 20.54 2.71
CA PRO A 107 -3.57 19.82 1.49
C PRO A 107 -2.63 18.64 1.73
N SER A 108 -1.78 18.71 2.77
CA SER A 108 -0.84 17.63 3.12
C SER A 108 -1.52 16.44 3.80
N VAL A 109 -2.57 16.67 4.60
CA VAL A 109 -3.33 15.62 5.28
C VAL A 109 -4.28 14.94 4.30
N ALA A 110 -4.95 15.72 3.44
CA ALA A 110 -5.80 15.18 2.38
C ALA A 110 -5.01 14.28 1.41
N ALA A 111 -3.81 14.71 0.99
CA ALA A 111 -2.93 13.89 0.14
C ALA A 111 -2.47 12.60 0.85
N THR A 112 -2.18 12.67 2.15
CA THR A 112 -1.76 11.50 2.94
C THR A 112 -2.90 10.49 3.12
N LEU A 113 -4.12 10.97 3.39
CA LEU A 113 -5.30 10.12 3.51
C LEU A 113 -5.69 9.48 2.19
N GLN A 114 -5.59 10.22 1.08
CA GLN A 114 -5.85 9.70 -0.26
C GLN A 114 -4.81 8.64 -0.64
N ALA A 115 -3.52 8.88 -0.42
CA ALA A 115 -2.46 7.91 -0.68
C ALA A 115 -2.63 6.63 0.15
N ARG A 116 -3.09 6.75 1.41
CA ARG A 116 -3.43 5.61 2.25
C ARG A 116 -4.64 4.84 1.70
N ALA A 117 -5.70 5.54 1.31
CA ALA A 117 -6.90 4.92 0.75
C ALA A 117 -6.60 4.19 -0.57
N ASP A 118 -5.74 4.76 -1.41
CA ASP A 118 -5.31 4.15 -2.67
C ASP A 118 -4.42 2.92 -2.40
N GLY A 119 -3.48 3.01 -1.44
CA GLY A 119 -2.67 1.87 -1.01
C GLY A 119 -3.50 0.72 -0.42
N GLU A 120 -4.54 1.03 0.36
CA GLU A 120 -5.47 0.02 0.89
C GLU A 120 -6.27 -0.66 -0.23
N ARG A 121 -6.72 0.09 -1.26
CA ARG A 121 -7.40 -0.50 -2.43
C ARG A 121 -6.46 -1.41 -3.23
N GLU A 122 -5.22 -0.99 -3.46
CA GLU A 122 -4.22 -1.81 -4.15
C GLU A 122 -3.91 -3.10 -3.39
N ALA A 123 -3.77 -3.02 -2.06
CA ALA A 123 -3.53 -4.18 -1.22
C ALA A 123 -4.70 -5.19 -1.26
N VAL A 124 -5.94 -4.70 -1.25
CA VAL A 124 -7.14 -5.55 -1.39
C VAL A 124 -7.19 -6.19 -2.77
N ALA A 125 -6.93 -5.43 -3.84
CA ALA A 125 -6.91 -5.97 -5.20
C ALA A 125 -5.83 -7.05 -5.38
N ALA A 126 -4.64 -6.84 -4.79
CA ALA A 126 -3.55 -7.83 -4.81
C ALA A 126 -3.92 -9.10 -4.04
N ARG A 127 -4.56 -8.96 -2.87
CA ARG A 127 -5.06 -10.09 -2.08
C ARG A 127 -6.10 -10.90 -2.87
N ASP A 128 -7.07 -10.24 -3.48
CA ASP A 128 -8.15 -10.90 -4.20
C ASP A 128 -7.61 -11.63 -5.45
N ALA A 129 -6.64 -11.03 -6.15
CA ALA A 129 -5.93 -11.70 -7.25
C ALA A 129 -5.14 -12.93 -6.78
N ALA A 130 -4.54 -12.89 -5.59
CA ALA A 130 -3.84 -14.04 -5.01
C ALA A 130 -4.82 -15.16 -4.65
N LEU A 131 -5.98 -14.84 -4.07
CA LEU A 131 -7.01 -15.84 -3.73
C LEU A 131 -7.54 -16.56 -4.97
N ILE A 132 -7.75 -15.84 -6.08
CA ILE A 132 -8.14 -16.46 -7.35
C ILE A 132 -7.06 -17.43 -7.86
N ARG A 133 -5.78 -17.08 -7.75
CA ARG A 133 -4.68 -17.98 -8.15
C ARG A 133 -4.63 -19.24 -7.29
N VAL A 134 -4.82 -19.11 -5.98
CA VAL A 134 -4.86 -20.25 -5.07
C VAL A 134 -6.00 -21.19 -5.45
N ALA A 135 -7.22 -20.66 -5.63
CA ALA A 135 -8.37 -21.48 -6.03
C ALA A 135 -8.13 -22.22 -7.37
N ASN A 136 -7.49 -21.57 -8.34
CA ASN A 136 -7.15 -22.21 -9.61
C ASN A 136 -6.09 -23.32 -9.45
N LEU A 137 -5.08 -23.11 -8.61
CA LEU A 137 -4.05 -24.10 -8.32
C LEU A 137 -4.62 -25.30 -7.55
N GLU A 138 -5.50 -25.07 -6.58
CA GLU A 138 -6.21 -26.12 -5.85
C GLU A 138 -7.06 -26.97 -6.79
N SER A 139 -7.82 -26.33 -7.68
CA SER A 139 -8.60 -27.04 -8.70
C SER A 139 -7.70 -27.86 -9.64
N GLY A 140 -6.54 -27.31 -10.04
CA GLY A 140 -5.55 -28.02 -10.85
C GLY A 140 -4.94 -29.22 -10.14
N LEU A 141 -4.62 -29.09 -8.85
CA LEU A 141 -4.10 -30.18 -8.02
C LEU A 141 -5.14 -31.29 -7.83
N GLN A 142 -6.42 -30.94 -7.60
CA GLN A 142 -7.49 -31.92 -7.51
C GLN A 142 -7.67 -32.69 -8.82
N ALA A 143 -7.63 -32.01 -9.97
CA ALA A 143 -7.72 -32.65 -11.28
C ALA A 143 -6.54 -33.62 -11.50
N MET A 144 -5.31 -33.19 -11.21
CA MET A 144 -4.13 -34.04 -11.31
C MET A 144 -4.19 -35.23 -10.34
N GLY A 145 -4.73 -35.04 -9.13
CA GLY A 145 -4.96 -36.11 -8.17
C GLY A 145 -5.92 -37.18 -8.69
N LEU A 146 -7.01 -36.77 -9.36
CA LEU A 146 -7.95 -37.70 -10.00
C LEU A 146 -7.29 -38.47 -11.16
N GLU A 147 -6.47 -37.80 -11.98
CA GLU A 147 -5.73 -38.43 -13.07
C GLU A 147 -4.73 -39.47 -12.56
N LEU A 148 -3.98 -39.14 -11.50
CA LEU A 148 -3.04 -40.08 -10.86
C LEU A 148 -3.76 -41.27 -10.22
N ALA A 149 -4.91 -41.04 -9.58
CA ALA A 149 -5.73 -42.11 -9.02
C ALA A 149 -6.25 -43.06 -10.11
N ALA A 150 -6.77 -42.51 -11.23
CA ALA A 150 -7.23 -43.29 -12.36
C ALA A 150 -6.08 -44.09 -13.02
N ALA A 151 -4.91 -43.48 -13.20
CA ALA A 151 -3.72 -44.15 -13.75
C ALA A 151 -3.24 -45.29 -12.84
N ARG A 152 -3.26 -45.09 -11.52
CA ARG A 152 -2.94 -46.14 -10.54
C ARG A 152 -3.94 -47.28 -10.60
N GLU A 153 -5.23 -47.00 -10.69
CA GLU A 153 -6.27 -48.03 -10.80
C GLU A 153 -6.11 -48.83 -12.10
N GLN A 154 -5.77 -48.17 -13.21
CA GLN A 154 -5.44 -48.86 -14.47
C GLN A 154 -4.22 -49.78 -14.32
N ALA A 155 -3.16 -49.33 -13.67
CA ALA A 155 -1.98 -50.15 -13.41
C ALA A 155 -2.30 -51.36 -12.50
N LEU A 156 -3.12 -51.18 -11.47
CA LEU A 156 -3.63 -52.26 -10.62
C LEU A 156 -4.49 -53.26 -11.41
N LYS A 157 -5.32 -52.76 -12.33
CA LYS A 157 -6.10 -53.62 -13.22
C LYS A 157 -5.22 -54.46 -14.13
N VAL A 158 -4.21 -53.86 -14.76
CA VAL A 158 -3.22 -54.58 -15.57
C VAL A 158 -2.50 -55.63 -14.72
N LYS A 159 -2.09 -55.28 -13.50
CA LYS A 159 -1.49 -56.22 -12.54
C LYS A 159 -2.40 -57.43 -12.32
N SER A 160 -3.68 -57.21 -12.03
CA SER A 160 -4.66 -58.29 -11.80
C SER A 160 -4.93 -59.17 -13.02
N MET A 161 -4.72 -58.66 -14.24
CA MET A 161 -4.84 -59.45 -15.48
C MET A 161 -3.62 -60.33 -15.75
N ILE A 162 -2.48 -60.01 -15.15
CA ILE A 162 -1.21 -60.73 -15.32
C ILE A 162 -0.99 -61.71 -14.17
N GLU A 163 -1.41 -61.36 -12.94
CA GLU A 163 -1.29 -62.24 -11.78
C GLU A 163 -2.14 -63.50 -11.98
N PRO A 164 -1.55 -64.71 -11.82
CA PRO A 164 -2.31 -65.95 -11.87
C PRO A 164 -3.27 -66.01 -10.67
N GLU A 165 -4.43 -66.61 -10.86
CA GLU A 165 -5.35 -66.86 -9.74
C GLU A 165 -4.65 -67.71 -8.67
N GLN A 166 -4.82 -67.35 -7.40
CA GLN A 166 -4.14 -68.00 -6.27
C GLN A 166 -4.32 -69.53 -6.24
N ASP A 167 -5.38 -70.04 -6.87
CA ASP A 167 -5.75 -71.46 -6.88
C ASP A 167 -5.56 -72.14 -8.25
N SER A 168 -5.06 -71.46 -9.30
CA SER A 168 -4.98 -72.07 -10.65
C SER A 168 -3.81 -73.05 -10.82
N GLY A 169 -2.78 -72.94 -9.97
CA GLY A 169 -1.54 -73.72 -10.11
C GLY A 169 -0.69 -73.31 -11.33
N ASP A 170 -1.05 -72.23 -12.03
CA ASP A 170 -0.30 -71.73 -13.17
C ASP A 170 0.99 -71.04 -12.73
N VAL A 171 2.10 -71.46 -13.33
CA VAL A 171 3.39 -70.80 -13.18
C VAL A 171 3.56 -69.84 -14.34
N LEU A 172 3.74 -68.55 -14.04
CA LEU A 172 4.03 -67.53 -15.05
C LEU A 172 5.36 -67.84 -15.76
N GLY A 173 5.42 -67.56 -17.06
CA GLY A 173 6.68 -67.60 -17.81
C GLY A 173 7.59 -66.42 -17.45
N ASP A 174 8.89 -66.55 -17.74
CA ASP A 174 9.90 -65.55 -17.39
C ASP A 174 9.59 -64.13 -17.90
N GLU A 175 9.05 -64.01 -19.13
CA GLU A 175 8.63 -62.73 -19.71
C GLU A 175 7.44 -62.11 -18.96
N THR A 176 6.48 -62.93 -18.53
CA THR A 176 5.30 -62.50 -17.78
C THR A 176 5.65 -62.11 -16.34
N VAL A 177 6.62 -62.79 -15.74
CA VAL A 177 7.18 -62.42 -14.43
C VAL A 177 7.90 -61.07 -14.49
N ALA A 178 8.70 -60.84 -15.53
CA ALA A 178 9.37 -59.56 -15.75
C ALA A 178 8.36 -58.43 -15.94
N LEU A 179 7.32 -58.64 -16.77
CA LEU A 179 6.24 -57.67 -16.98
C LEU A 179 5.47 -57.37 -15.68
N LEU A 180 5.15 -58.39 -14.88
CA LEU A 180 4.50 -58.20 -13.59
C LEU A 180 5.37 -57.36 -12.63
N GLY A 181 6.68 -57.60 -12.62
CA GLY A 181 7.64 -56.81 -11.84
C GLY A 181 7.64 -55.33 -12.22
N GLU A 182 7.66 -55.01 -13.52
CA GLU A 182 7.58 -53.64 -14.03
C GLU A 182 6.25 -52.96 -13.67
N VAL A 183 5.12 -53.67 -13.79
CA VAL A 183 3.80 -53.13 -13.42
C VAL A 183 3.71 -52.89 -11.91
N VAL A 184 4.27 -53.76 -11.08
CA VAL A 184 4.34 -53.57 -9.62
C VAL A 184 5.20 -52.35 -9.26
N ALA A 185 6.34 -52.18 -9.93
CA ALA A 185 7.18 -51.00 -9.76
C ALA A 185 6.43 -49.72 -10.17
N LEU A 186 5.70 -49.74 -11.28
CA LEU A 186 4.87 -48.63 -11.74
C LEU A 186 3.77 -48.26 -10.73
N VAL A 187 3.07 -49.25 -10.15
CA VAL A 187 2.07 -49.02 -9.09
C VAL A 187 2.72 -48.36 -7.87
N GLY A 188 3.94 -48.76 -7.52
CA GLY A 188 4.72 -48.19 -6.41
C GLY A 188 5.21 -46.75 -6.64
N MET A 189 5.17 -46.23 -7.88
CA MET A 189 5.51 -44.84 -8.20
C MET A 189 4.36 -43.86 -7.95
N PHE A 190 3.12 -44.35 -7.83
CA PHE A 190 1.98 -43.48 -7.54
C PHE A 190 1.91 -43.17 -6.04
N PRO A 191 1.49 -41.95 -5.66
CA PRO A 191 1.28 -41.62 -4.26
C PRO A 191 0.25 -42.57 -3.62
N GLU A 192 0.52 -42.95 -2.37
CA GLU A 192 -0.46 -43.70 -1.58
C GLU A 192 -1.74 -42.87 -1.43
N PRO A 193 -2.93 -43.50 -1.38
CA PRO A 193 -4.16 -42.74 -1.22
C PRO A 193 -4.07 -42.08 0.15
N ASP A 194 -4.17 -40.76 0.21
CA ASP A 194 -4.16 -40.04 1.48
C ASP A 194 -5.39 -40.48 2.29
N VAL A 195 -5.18 -41.25 3.35
CA VAL A 195 -6.24 -41.75 4.25
C VAL A 195 -6.54 -40.73 5.37
N SER A 196 -6.01 -39.51 5.23
CA SER A 196 -6.13 -38.37 6.14
C SER A 196 -6.84 -37.26 5.34
N ASP A 197 -8.01 -36.70 5.65
CA ASP A 197 -8.79 -36.57 6.88
C ASP A 197 -10.23 -36.16 6.45
N PRO A 198 -11.33 -36.82 6.89
CA PRO A 198 -12.69 -36.46 6.48
C PRO A 198 -13.27 -35.22 7.19
N GLU A 199 -12.48 -34.45 7.92
CA GLU A 199 -12.95 -33.30 8.71
C GLU A 199 -12.21 -31.99 8.39
N LEU A 200 -12.35 -31.50 7.15
CA LEU A 200 -12.26 -30.06 6.92
C LEU A 200 -13.49 -29.40 7.54
N ASN A 201 -13.33 -29.10 8.84
CA ASN A 201 -14.20 -28.31 9.69
C ASN A 201 -14.75 -27.07 8.95
N LEU A 202 -16.02 -27.15 8.58
CA LEU A 202 -16.91 -26.00 8.48
C LEU A 202 -17.01 -25.33 9.86
N LYS A 203 -16.16 -24.35 10.15
CA LYS A 203 -16.43 -23.26 11.10
C LYS A 203 -15.76 -21.97 10.67
#